data_AF-A0A3D9CF62-F1
#
_entry.id   AF-A0A3D9CF62-F1
#
_cell.length_a   1.000
_cell.length_b   1.000
_cell.length_c   1.000
_cell.angle_alpha   90.00
_cell.angle_beta   90.00
_cell.angle_gamma   90.00
#
_symmetry.space_group_name_H-M   'P 1'
#
loop_
_entity.id
_entity.type
_entity.pdbx_description
1 polymer ?
#
loop_
_entity_poly.entity_id
_entity_poly.type
_entity_poly.pdbx_seq_one_letter_code
_entity_poly.pdbx_strand_id
1 'polypeptide(L)'
;MKNKTVEINNLLYKISREDFSGYEIVDYWDADTTAIGLQKENILIYVSTFNFPKTNNYDLIIEDLKTGKILKSETIKTYAEFINGVQVFLK
;
A
#
# COMPACT_ATOMS: atom_id res chain seq x y z
N MET A 1 -12.65 0.38 4.62
CA MET A 1 -13.34 0.66 3.34
C MET A 1 -14.33 -0.46 3.06
N LYS A 2 -15.57 -0.11 2.67
CA LYS A 2 -16.69 -1.06 2.58
C LYS A 2 -16.53 -2.10 1.45
N ASN A 3 -15.86 -1.73 0.37
CA ASN A 3 -15.62 -2.55 -0.83
C ASN A 3 -14.35 -3.44 -0.73
N LYS A 4 -13.44 -3.16 0.20
CA LYS A 4 -12.15 -3.86 0.31
C LYS A 4 -12.20 -5.08 1.22
N THR A 5 -11.30 -6.03 0.99
CA THR A 5 -11.17 -7.23 1.82
C THR A 5 -10.76 -6.93 3.26
N VAL A 6 -10.88 -7.94 4.12
CA VAL A 6 -10.48 -7.84 5.54
C VAL A 6 -8.97 -7.57 5.65
N GLU A 7 -8.16 -8.12 4.76
CA GLU A 7 -6.70 -7.93 4.72
C GLU A 7 -6.32 -6.46 4.48
N ILE A 8 -6.93 -5.82 3.48
CA ILE A 8 -6.73 -4.38 3.23
C ILE A 8 -7.22 -3.56 4.41
N ASN A 9 -8.41 -3.86 4.95
CA ASN A 9 -8.94 -3.13 6.10
C ASN A 9 -8.05 -3.24 7.34
N ASN A 10 -7.51 -4.43 7.60
CA ASN A 10 -6.56 -4.67 8.68
C ASN A 10 -5.23 -3.94 8.45
N LEU A 11 -4.73 -3.92 7.22
CA LEU A 11 -3.54 -3.16 6.86
C LEU A 11 -3.76 -1.66 7.13
N LEU A 12 -4.83 -1.07 6.61
CA LEU A 12 -5.17 0.34 6.83
C LEU A 12 -5.32 0.67 8.31
N TYR A 13 -5.94 -0.22 9.11
CA TYR A 13 -6.02 -0.05 10.56
C TYR A 13 -4.64 -0.01 11.21
N LYS A 14 -3.70 -0.88 10.81
CA LYS A 14 -2.33 -0.86 11.34
C LYS A 14 -1.59 0.42 10.94
N ILE A 15 -1.65 0.82 9.67
CA ILE A 15 -1.03 2.05 9.16
C ILE A 15 -1.57 3.29 9.89
N SER A 16 -2.88 3.34 10.18
CA SER A 16 -3.49 4.48 10.90
C SER A 16 -2.94 4.72 12.31
N ARG A 17 -2.17 3.77 12.85
CA ARG A 17 -1.52 3.85 14.17
C ARG A 17 -0.04 4.20 14.10
N GLU A 18 0.51 4.34 12.90
CA GLU A 18 1.91 4.68 12.68
C GLU A 18 2.15 6.19 12.77
N ASP A 19 3.35 6.58 13.18
CA ASP A 19 3.74 7.98 13.36
C ASP A 19 4.27 8.62 12.06
N PHE A 20 3.50 8.51 10.98
CA PHE A 20 3.75 9.26 9.75
C PHE A 20 2.43 9.75 9.14
N SER A 21 2.48 10.91 8.50
CA SER A 21 1.30 11.64 8.05
C SER A 21 1.53 12.33 6.70
N GLY A 22 0.47 12.95 6.17
CA GLY A 22 0.52 13.68 4.90
C GLY A 22 0.37 12.79 3.66
N TYR A 23 0.04 11.51 3.85
CA TYR A 23 -0.42 10.65 2.76
C TYR A 23 -1.95 10.57 2.75
N GLU A 24 -2.51 10.35 1.58
CA GLU A 24 -3.92 10.07 1.35
C GLU A 24 -4.11 8.61 0.98
N ILE A 25 -5.22 8.02 1.42
CA ILE A 25 -5.64 6.69 0.97
C ILE A 25 -6.44 6.88 -0.31
N VAL A 26 -5.98 6.26 -1.39
CA VAL A 26 -6.60 6.37 -2.73
C VAL A 26 -7.00 5.00 -3.25
N ASP A 27 -8.15 4.95 -3.92
CA ASP A 27 -8.71 3.74 -4.50
C ASP A 27 -9.03 4.00 -5.98
N TYR A 28 -8.05 3.76 -6.84
CA TYR A 28 -8.17 4.00 -8.27
C TYR A 28 -8.93 2.89 -9.01
N TRP A 29 -9.16 1.74 -8.36
CA TRP A 29 -9.79 0.56 -8.96
C TRP A 29 -10.85 -0.02 -8.02
N ASP A 30 -12.07 0.51 -8.10
CA ASP A 30 -13.19 0.09 -7.24
C ASP A 30 -13.51 -1.42 -7.35
N ALA A 31 -13.28 -2.01 -8.53
CA ALA A 31 -13.45 -3.44 -8.76
C ALA A 31 -12.36 -4.32 -8.09
N ASP A 32 -11.17 -3.77 -7.82
CA ASP A 32 -10.12 -4.51 -7.13
C ASP A 32 -10.31 -4.41 -5.63
N THR A 33 -10.91 -5.44 -5.03
CA THR A 33 -11.16 -5.46 -3.59
C THR A 33 -9.89 -5.72 -2.75
N THR A 34 -8.79 -6.14 -3.38
CA THR A 34 -7.57 -6.63 -2.73
C THR A 34 -6.38 -5.68 -2.79
N ALA A 35 -6.54 -4.51 -3.41
CA ALA A 35 -5.49 -3.50 -3.50
C ALA A 35 -5.95 -2.13 -3.00
N ILE A 36 -5.00 -1.32 -2.54
CA ILE A 36 -5.21 0.08 -2.16
C ILE A 36 -3.96 0.91 -2.44
N GLY A 37 -4.13 2.21 -2.68
CA GLY A 37 -3.04 3.16 -2.84
C GLY A 37 -2.81 4.01 -1.60
N LEU A 38 -1.54 4.30 -1.32
CA LEU A 38 -1.09 5.35 -0.41
C LEU A 38 -0.37 6.41 -1.25
N GLN A 39 -0.90 7.63 -1.27
CA GLN A 39 -0.37 8.71 -2.09
C GLN A 39 0.20 9.82 -1.22
N LYS A 40 1.42 10.28 -1.53
CA LYS A 40 1.97 11.53 -1.00
C LYS A 40 2.68 12.28 -2.13
N GLU A 41 2.23 13.51 -2.38
CA GLU A 41 2.70 14.32 -3.50
C GLU A 41 2.64 13.55 -4.84
N ASN A 42 3.79 13.33 -5.49
CA ASN A 42 3.89 12.60 -6.75
C ASN A 42 4.24 11.12 -6.56
N ILE A 43 4.29 10.61 -5.32
CA ILE A 43 4.55 9.21 -5.05
C ILE A 43 3.23 8.49 -4.79
N LEU A 44 3.04 7.38 -5.49
CA LEU A 44 1.96 6.44 -5.25
C LEU A 44 2.53 5.07 -4.91
N ILE A 45 2.13 4.54 -3.76
CA ILE A 45 2.44 3.19 -3.32
C ILE A 45 1.16 2.37 -3.43
N TYR A 46 1.09 1.50 -4.42
CA TYR A 46 0.07 0.47 -4.48
C TYR A 46 0.48 -0.70 -3.61
N VAL A 47 -0.45 -1.16 -2.78
CA VAL A 47 -0.31 -2.34 -1.94
C VAL A 47 -1.40 -3.33 -2.31
N SER A 48 -0.99 -4.52 -2.74
CA SER A 48 -1.89 -5.65 -2.99
C SER A 48 -1.76 -6.71 -1.91
N THR A 49 -2.91 -7.23 -1.49
CA THR A 49 -3.07 -8.37 -0.57
C THR A 49 -3.65 -9.59 -1.27
N PHE A 50 -3.70 -9.62 -2.60
CA PHE A 50 -4.32 -10.71 -3.37
C PHE A 50 -3.76 -12.09 -2.99
N ASN A 51 -2.44 -12.20 -2.82
CA ASN A 51 -1.77 -13.44 -2.41
C ASN A 51 -1.65 -13.61 -0.90
N PHE A 52 -1.99 -12.60 -0.11
CA PHE A 52 -1.78 -12.57 1.34
C PHE A 52 -2.37 -13.80 2.06
N PRO A 53 -3.60 -14.29 1.74
CA PRO A 53 -4.14 -15.48 2.41
C PRO A 53 -3.32 -16.77 2.20
N LYS A 54 -2.50 -16.83 1.15
CA LYS A 54 -1.68 -18.01 0.81
C LYS A 54 -0.23 -17.84 1.26
N THR A 55 0.30 -16.63 1.16
CA THR A 55 1.74 -16.37 1.33
C THR A 55 2.06 -15.56 2.56
N ASN A 56 1.06 -14.89 3.15
CA ASN A 56 1.21 -13.85 4.17
C ASN A 56 2.09 -12.67 3.69
N ASN A 57 2.11 -12.42 2.38
CA ASN A 57 2.90 -11.35 1.77
C ASN A 57 2.04 -10.19 1.28
N TYR A 58 2.61 -8.99 1.30
CA TYR A 58 2.12 -7.82 0.59
C TYR A 58 2.92 -7.65 -0.70
N ASP A 59 2.26 -7.37 -1.81
CA ASP A 59 2.92 -7.00 -3.07
C ASP A 59 2.85 -5.48 -3.24
N LEU A 60 3.99 -4.83 -3.38
CA LEU A 60 4.10 -3.37 -3.45
C LEU A 60 4.61 -2.93 -4.82
N ILE A 61 3.99 -1.88 -5.35
CA ILE A 61 4.47 -1.13 -6.51
C ILE A 61 4.53 0.33 -6.09
N ILE A 62 5.70 0.92 -6.24
CA ILE A 62 5.96 2.33 -5.94
C ILE A 62 6.23 3.01 -7.27
N GLU A 63 5.45 4.03 -7.59
CA GLU A 63 5.54 4.75 -8.84
C GLU A 63 5.54 6.27 -8.65
N ASP A 64 6.15 6.95 -9.61
CA ASP A 64 5.96 8.38 -9.81
C ASP A 64 4.62 8.58 -10.53
N LEU A 65 3.65 9.18 -9.85
CA LEU A 65 2.28 9.37 -10.30
C LEU A 65 2.19 10.25 -11.56
N LYS A 66 3.13 11.19 -11.75
CA LYS A 66 3.13 12.10 -12.90
C LYS A 66 3.57 11.41 -14.18
N THR A 67 4.54 10.51 -14.08
CA THR A 67 5.19 9.87 -15.22
C THR A 67 4.75 8.42 -15.43
N GLY A 68 4.12 7.80 -14.43
CA GLY A 68 3.81 6.36 -14.40
C GLY A 68 5.05 5.49 -14.28
N LYS A 69 6.22 6.07 -13.95
CA LYS A 69 7.47 5.30 -13.84
C LYS A 69 7.47 4.52 -12.53
N ILE A 70 7.61 3.18 -12.64
CA ILE A 70 7.86 2.33 -11.48
C ILE A 70 9.24 2.66 -10.91
N LEU A 71 9.27 3.12 -9.68
CA LEU A 71 10.47 3.41 -8.90
C LEU A 71 10.97 2.17 -8.17
N LYS A 72 10.04 1.34 -7.68
CA LYS A 72 10.33 0.10 -6.97
C LYS A 72 9.15 -0.87 -7.07
N SER A 73 9.43 -2.17 -7.10
CA SER A 73 8.43 -3.20 -6.87
C SER A 73 9.03 -4.28 -5.96
N GLU A 74 8.26 -4.76 -4.99
CA GLU A 74 8.74 -5.72 -4.01
C GLU A 74 7.61 -6.55 -3.42
N THR A 75 7.91 -7.81 -3.11
CA THR A 75 7.05 -8.67 -2.30
C THR A 75 7.59 -8.69 -0.87
N ILE A 76 6.77 -8.25 0.07
CA ILE A 76 7.11 -8.05 1.47
C ILE A 76 6.46 -9.14 2.33
N LYS A 77 7.22 -9.77 3.22
CA LYS A 77 6.73 -10.91 4.02
C LYS A 77 6.27 -10.53 5.42
N THR A 78 6.70 -9.37 5.91
CA THR A 78 6.39 -8.92 7.26
C THR A 78 5.87 -7.49 7.29
N TYR A 79 5.04 -7.18 8.29
CA TYR A 79 4.55 -5.82 8.47
C TYR A 79 5.67 -4.81 8.82
N ALA A 80 6.74 -5.26 9.49
CA ALA A 80 7.88 -4.41 9.81
C ALA A 80 8.65 -3.99 8.53
N GLU A 81 8.91 -4.94 7.64
CA GLU A 81 9.48 -4.65 6.31
C GLU A 81 8.56 -3.71 5.51
N PHE A 82 7.25 -3.92 5.59
CA PHE A 82 6.26 -3.06 4.93
C PHE A 82 6.38 -1.61 5.37
N ILE A 83 6.34 -1.37 6.68
CA ILE A 83 6.42 -0.01 7.22
C ILE A 83 7.76 0.64 6.91
N ASN A 84 8.87 -0.09 7.03
CA ASN A 84 10.18 0.44 6.65
C ASN A 84 10.25 0.83 5.17
N GLY A 85 9.70 -0.01 4.29
CA GLY A 85 9.63 0.25 2.86
C GLY A 85 8.78 1.49 2.56
N VAL A 86 7.58 1.56 3.12
CA VAL A 86 6.64 2.67 2.91
C VAL A 86 7.15 4.00 3.48
N GLN A 87 7.71 4.00 4.70
CA GLN A 87 8.17 5.22 5.36
C GLN A 87 9.30 5.94 4.62
N VAL A 88 10.15 5.21 3.89
CA VAL A 88 11.21 5.83 3.07
C VAL A 88 10.64 6.76 1.99
N PHE A 89 9.45 6.45 1.49
CA PHE A 89 8.78 7.20 0.43
C PHE A 89 7.70 8.16 0.96
N LEU A 90 7.18 7.91 2.17
CA LEU A 90 6.10 8.71 2.76
C LEU A 90 6.54 9.64 3.89
N LYS A 91 7.79 9.63 4.36
CA LYS A 91 8.33 10.67 5.27
C LYS A 91 8.54 11.98 4.51
#